data_AF-A0A1K1YN21-F1
#
_entry.id   AF-A0A1K1YN21-F1
#
_cell.length_a   1.000
_cell.length_b   1.000
_cell.length_c   1.000
_cell.angle_alpha   90.00
_cell.angle_beta   90.00
_cell.angle_gamma   90.00
#
_symmetry.space_group_name_H-M   'P 1'
#
loop_
_entity.id
_entity.type
_entity.pdbx_description
1 polymer ?
#
loop_
_entity_poly.entity_id
_entity_poly.type
_entity_poly.pdbx_seq_one_letter_code
_entity_poly.pdbx_strand_id
1 'polypeptide(L)'
;MLLLIRLAIFALLLAWVLLPVTVQGWLVLPVWVLVSWLIFITRLEVVRTRRCVWLNQYLAPGSLLQQRLQTGWIAALGQLLLALLLGLLFIVQLLVSDGWFWWLLVLSLLLLVWVEPLITRLLAGQVRREYLPVLTRRCSGWLVAGLLMLVMLLVRLQMAQPWLIDLSWREALLLQLRMQGEPGVLALLIRLSQSLDITWQWLLQNALGSRADSGWLAVLAWSTLFGLQAALCLAWVQLLTGLQLLMATPKKIGRSLDHAQQDN
;
A
#
# COMPACT_ATOMS: atom_id res chain seq x y z
N MET A 1 3.14 2.39 -22.75
CA MET A 1 1.77 2.01 -22.36
C MET A 1 1.58 2.01 -20.83
N LEU A 2 2.30 1.17 -20.06
CA LEU A 2 2.13 1.06 -18.60
C LEU A 2 2.30 2.38 -17.83
N LEU A 3 3.25 3.23 -18.23
CA LEU A 3 3.42 4.56 -17.61
C LEU A 3 2.19 5.47 -17.81
N LEU A 4 1.61 5.49 -19.02
CA LEU A 4 0.43 6.31 -19.33
C LEU A 4 -0.76 5.92 -18.45
N ILE A 5 -0.92 4.62 -18.22
CA ILE A 5 -1.96 4.06 -17.38
C ILE A 5 -1.76 4.47 -15.90
N ARG A 6 -0.52 4.36 -15.40
CA ARG A 6 -0.17 4.82 -14.04
C ARG A 6 -0.41 6.31 -13.88
N LEU A 7 -0.05 7.11 -14.88
CA LEU A 7 -0.31 8.55 -14.93
C LEU A 7 -1.81 8.86 -14.96
N ALA A 8 -2.62 8.06 -15.68
CA ALA A 8 -4.07 8.24 -15.70
C ALA A 8 -4.70 8.01 -14.32
N ILE A 9 -4.26 7.00 -13.57
CA ILE A 9 -4.74 6.78 -12.19
C ILE A 9 -4.30 7.93 -11.28
N PHE A 10 -3.05 8.36 -11.40
CA PHE A 10 -2.54 9.50 -10.64
C PHE A 10 -3.36 10.76 -10.92
N ALA A 11 -3.62 11.06 -12.19
CA ALA A 11 -4.44 12.19 -12.59
C ALA A 11 -5.89 12.07 -12.12
N LEU A 12 -6.48 10.87 -12.16
CA LEU A 12 -7.83 10.62 -11.64
C LEU A 12 -7.91 10.90 -10.13
N LEU A 13 -6.95 10.42 -9.35
CA LEU A 13 -6.90 10.64 -7.92
C LEU A 13 -6.63 12.11 -7.58
N LEU A 14 -5.74 12.78 -8.32
CA LEU A 14 -5.48 14.20 -8.17
C LEU A 14 -6.74 15.02 -8.48
N ALA A 15 -7.41 14.74 -9.61
CA ALA A 15 -8.65 15.39 -9.97
C ALA A 15 -9.72 15.20 -8.90
N TRP A 16 -9.83 14.00 -8.33
CA TRP A 16 -10.77 13.71 -7.25
C TRP A 16 -10.48 14.51 -5.97
N VAL A 17 -9.22 14.62 -5.55
CA VAL A 17 -8.83 15.40 -4.36
C VAL A 17 -9.02 16.90 -4.56
N LEU A 18 -8.98 17.39 -5.80
CA LEU A 18 -9.24 18.80 -6.12
C LEU A 18 -10.75 19.14 -6.16
N LEU A 19 -11.65 18.16 -6.06
CA LEU A 19 -13.09 18.41 -6.04
C LEU A 19 -13.54 19.09 -4.73
N PRO A 20 -14.70 19.78 -4.72
CA PRO A 20 -15.29 20.30 -3.49
C PRO A 20 -15.59 19.19 -2.47
N VAL A 21 -15.45 19.49 -1.17
CA VAL A 21 -15.64 18.54 -0.05
C VAL A 21 -16.99 17.80 -0.11
N THR A 22 -18.05 18.48 -0.57
CA THR A 22 -19.37 17.87 -0.76
C THR A 22 -19.32 16.72 -1.76
N VAL A 23 -18.74 16.95 -2.94
CA VAL A 23 -18.60 15.94 -4.01
C VAL A 23 -17.61 14.85 -3.59
N GLN A 24 -16.52 15.21 -2.90
CA GLN A 24 -15.60 14.24 -2.32
C GLN A 24 -16.34 13.25 -1.42
N GLY A 25 -17.18 13.74 -0.50
CA GLY A 25 -17.96 12.90 0.43
C GLY A 25 -18.78 11.82 -0.26
N TRP A 26 -19.44 12.13 -1.38
CA TRP A 26 -20.19 11.16 -2.18
C TRP A 26 -19.29 10.16 -2.91
N LEU A 27 -18.13 10.61 -3.39
CA LEU A 27 -17.18 9.79 -4.16
C LEU A 27 -16.21 8.98 -3.30
N VAL A 28 -16.10 9.25 -1.99
CA VAL A 28 -15.19 8.51 -1.09
C VAL A 28 -15.44 7.02 -1.13
N LEU A 29 -16.70 6.58 -1.03
CA LEU A 29 -17.05 5.15 -1.04
C LEU A 29 -16.70 4.46 -2.37
N PRO A 30 -17.12 4.95 -3.56
CA PRO A 30 -16.77 4.29 -4.81
C PRO A 30 -15.26 4.32 -5.08
N VAL A 31 -14.57 5.42 -4.75
CA VAL A 31 -13.10 5.50 -4.87
C VAL A 31 -12.44 4.49 -3.92
N TRP A 32 -12.93 4.36 -2.69
CA TRP A 32 -12.44 3.37 -1.73
C TRP A 32 -12.62 1.93 -2.16
N VAL A 33 -13.79 1.59 -2.69
CA VAL A 33 -14.03 0.25 -3.26
C VAL A 33 -13.08 -0.01 -4.41
N LEU A 34 -12.90 0.94 -5.33
CA LEU A 34 -12.02 0.80 -6.49
C LEU A 34 -10.54 0.60 -6.08
N VAL A 35 -10.04 1.47 -5.20
CA VAL A 35 -8.66 1.40 -4.67
C VAL A 35 -8.43 0.06 -3.96
N SER A 36 -9.35 -0.32 -3.07
CA SER A 36 -9.26 -1.56 -2.31
C SER A 36 -9.33 -2.78 -3.21
N TRP A 37 -10.14 -2.74 -4.27
CA TRP A 37 -10.24 -3.81 -5.25
C TRP A 37 -8.94 -4.01 -6.02
N LEU A 38 -8.29 -2.93 -6.47
CA LEU A 38 -6.98 -3.01 -7.15
C LEU A 38 -5.90 -3.58 -6.23
N ILE A 39 -5.86 -3.12 -4.97
CA ILE A 39 -4.96 -3.66 -3.95
C ILE A 39 -5.26 -5.16 -3.72
N PHE A 40 -6.54 -5.53 -3.58
CA PHE A 40 -6.96 -6.91 -3.38
C PHE A 40 -6.48 -7.85 -4.49
N ILE A 41 -6.63 -7.44 -5.75
CA ILE A 41 -6.21 -8.22 -6.92
C ILE A 41 -4.71 -8.56 -6.86
N THR A 42 -3.84 -7.59 -6.54
CA THR A 42 -2.40 -7.85 -6.44
C THR A 42 -2.05 -8.83 -5.33
N ARG A 43 -2.69 -8.66 -4.17
CA ARG A 43 -2.44 -9.51 -3.01
C ARG A 43 -2.90 -10.93 -3.26
N LEU A 44 -4.03 -11.09 -3.95
CA LEU A 44 -4.57 -12.38 -4.32
C LEU A 44 -3.64 -13.13 -5.28
N GLU A 45 -3.05 -12.44 -6.26
CA GLU A 45 -2.04 -13.03 -7.17
C GLU A 45 -0.89 -13.62 -6.36
N VAL A 46 -0.29 -12.84 -5.45
CA VAL A 46 0.86 -13.29 -4.66
C VAL A 46 0.53 -14.50 -3.78
N VAL A 47 -0.61 -14.47 -3.09
CA VAL A 47 -1.04 -15.58 -2.23
C VAL A 47 -1.29 -16.84 -3.05
N ARG A 48 -1.94 -16.70 -4.21
CA ARG A 48 -2.19 -17.82 -5.13
C ARG A 48 -0.88 -18.40 -5.67
N THR A 49 0.03 -17.57 -6.19
CA THR A 49 1.32 -18.05 -6.72
C THR A 49 2.14 -18.74 -5.63
N ARG A 50 2.25 -18.16 -4.43
CA ARG A 50 2.97 -18.79 -3.31
C ARG A 50 2.38 -20.15 -2.96
N ARG A 51 1.05 -20.24 -2.91
CA ARG A 51 0.35 -21.47 -2.55
C ARG A 51 0.46 -22.53 -3.65
N CYS A 52 0.38 -22.13 -4.92
CA CYS A 52 0.61 -23.05 -6.05
C CYS A 52 2.04 -23.59 -6.06
N VAL A 53 3.06 -22.73 -5.89
CA VAL A 53 4.46 -23.17 -5.83
C VAL A 53 4.70 -24.12 -4.67
N TRP A 54 4.14 -23.81 -3.49
CA TRP A 54 4.24 -24.69 -2.33
C TRP A 54 3.55 -26.03 -2.57
N LEU A 55 2.30 -26.06 -3.06
CA LEU A 55 1.59 -27.31 -3.33
C LEU A 55 2.28 -28.15 -4.42
N ASN A 56 2.85 -27.52 -5.45
CA ASN A 56 3.59 -28.23 -6.51
C ASN A 56 4.87 -28.92 -6.01
N GLN A 57 5.38 -28.55 -4.84
CA GLN A 57 6.53 -29.25 -4.22
C GLN A 57 6.13 -30.53 -3.48
N TYR A 58 4.87 -30.64 -3.02
CA TYR A 58 4.42 -31.74 -2.17
C TYR A 58 3.37 -32.64 -2.81
N LEU A 59 2.64 -32.16 -3.81
CA LEU A 59 1.53 -32.88 -4.45
C LEU A 59 1.80 -33.05 -5.95
N ALA A 60 1.38 -34.20 -6.47
CA ALA A 60 1.37 -34.44 -7.91
C ALA A 60 0.48 -33.40 -8.62
N PRO A 61 0.92 -32.87 -9.79
CA PRO A 61 0.15 -31.92 -10.57
C PRO A 61 -1.18 -32.56 -11.01
N GLY A 62 -2.29 -31.85 -10.76
CA GLY A 62 -3.63 -32.28 -11.17
C GLY A 62 -4.43 -33.06 -10.12
N SER A 63 -3.88 -33.28 -8.91
CA SER A 63 -4.65 -33.96 -7.86
C SER A 63 -5.84 -33.12 -7.37
N LEU A 64 -6.98 -33.76 -7.07
CA LEU A 64 -8.17 -33.09 -6.53
C LEU A 64 -7.88 -32.35 -5.20
N LEU A 65 -6.94 -32.89 -4.40
CA LEU A 65 -6.43 -32.27 -3.19
C LEU A 65 -5.74 -30.93 -3.48
N GLN A 66 -4.93 -30.87 -4.54
CA GLN A 66 -4.28 -29.65 -4.99
C GLN A 66 -5.32 -28.60 -5.40
N GLN A 67 -6.35 -28.98 -6.17
CA GLN A 67 -7.40 -28.05 -6.60
C GLN A 67 -8.21 -27.49 -5.40
N ARG A 68 -8.60 -28.34 -4.45
CA ARG A 68 -9.38 -27.92 -3.28
C ARG A 68 -8.57 -27.05 -2.32
N LEU A 69 -7.25 -27.30 -2.23
CA LEU A 69 -6.35 -26.55 -1.36
C LEU A 69 -5.77 -25.29 -2.00
N GLN A 70 -5.95 -24.98 -3.28
CA GLN A 70 -5.38 -23.78 -3.89
C GLN A 70 -6.10 -22.47 -3.50
N THR A 71 -7.41 -22.50 -3.29
CA THR A 71 -8.24 -21.31 -3.01
C THR A 71 -8.98 -21.45 -1.68
N GLY A 72 -8.25 -21.26 -0.58
CA GLY A 72 -8.89 -21.12 0.72
C GLY A 72 -9.67 -19.80 0.80
N TRP A 73 -10.99 -19.87 0.88
CA TRP A 73 -11.87 -18.69 1.02
C TRP A 73 -11.50 -17.82 2.22
N ILE A 74 -11.06 -18.46 3.32
CA ILE A 74 -10.58 -17.77 4.53
C ILE A 74 -9.38 -16.86 4.21
N ALA A 75 -8.43 -17.33 3.39
CA ALA A 75 -7.28 -16.53 3.00
C ALA A 75 -7.70 -15.35 2.10
N ALA A 76 -8.63 -15.56 1.17
CA ALA A 76 -9.16 -14.50 0.33
C ALA A 76 -9.89 -13.44 1.16
N LEU A 77 -10.73 -13.84 2.13
CA LEU A 77 -11.41 -12.93 3.03
C LEU A 77 -10.42 -12.10 3.86
N GLY A 78 -9.36 -12.74 4.39
CA GLY A 78 -8.29 -12.03 5.10
C GLY A 78 -7.54 -11.03 4.22
N GLN A 79 -7.27 -11.37 2.95
CA GLN A 79 -6.66 -10.42 2.01
C GLN A 79 -7.62 -9.27 1.64
N LEU A 80 -8.92 -9.54 1.54
CA LEU A 80 -9.93 -8.52 1.26
C LEU A 80 -10.04 -7.52 2.40
N LEU A 81 -10.17 -8.00 3.65
CA LEU A 81 -10.20 -7.15 4.84
C LEU A 81 -8.97 -6.23 4.90
N LEU A 82 -7.78 -6.81 4.65
CA LEU A 82 -6.55 -6.05 4.68
C LEU A 82 -6.40 -5.08 3.51
N ALA A 83 -6.93 -5.41 2.33
CA ALA A 83 -6.99 -4.51 1.19
C ALA A 83 -7.95 -3.34 1.42
N LEU A 84 -9.11 -3.59 2.06
CA LEU A 84 -10.06 -2.57 2.48
C LEU A 84 -9.43 -1.60 3.49
N LEU A 85 -8.70 -2.14 4.48
CA LEU A 85 -8.00 -1.32 5.48
C LEU A 85 -6.89 -0.47 4.84
N LEU A 86 -6.06 -1.07 3.98
CA LEU A 86 -4.99 -0.35 3.27
C LEU A 86 -5.54 0.71 2.31
N GLY A 87 -6.62 0.39 1.59
CA GLY A 87 -7.28 1.33 0.70
C GLY A 87 -7.90 2.51 1.45
N LEU A 88 -8.51 2.24 2.61
CA LEU A 88 -9.07 3.28 3.48
C LEU A 88 -7.96 4.19 4.00
N LEU A 89 -6.90 3.59 4.55
CA LEU A 89 -5.74 4.31 5.05
C LEU A 89 -5.13 5.20 3.96
N PHE A 90 -4.92 4.66 2.76
CA PHE A 90 -4.35 5.39 1.64
C PHE A 90 -5.21 6.58 1.23
N ILE A 91 -6.53 6.40 1.09
CA ILE A 91 -7.44 7.47 0.67
C ILE A 91 -7.52 8.58 1.70
N VAL A 92 -7.66 8.22 2.98
CA VAL A 92 -7.75 9.21 4.04
C VAL A 92 -6.45 10.01 4.13
N GLN A 93 -5.29 9.35 4.04
CA GLN A 93 -4.02 10.06 4.01
C GLN A 93 -3.86 10.92 2.75
N LEU A 94 -4.36 10.48 1.60
CA LEU A 94 -4.31 11.29 0.38
C LEU A 94 -5.06 12.61 0.54
N LEU A 95 -6.19 12.62 1.25
CA LEU A 95 -6.99 13.82 1.51
C LEU A 95 -6.37 14.76 2.56
N VAL A 96 -5.61 14.22 3.51
CA VAL A 96 -4.96 15.00 4.57
C VAL A 96 -3.54 15.45 4.18
N SER A 97 -2.96 14.82 3.15
CA SER A 97 -1.57 15.03 2.75
C SER A 97 -1.29 16.43 2.20
N ASP A 98 -0.11 16.95 2.53
CA ASP A 98 0.41 18.19 1.95
C ASP A 98 0.88 18.00 0.49
N GLY A 99 1.09 19.11 -0.21
CA GLY A 99 1.53 19.12 -1.61
C GLY A 99 2.80 18.30 -1.90
N TRP A 100 3.74 18.17 -0.95
CA TRP A 100 4.97 17.40 -1.13
C TRP A 100 4.70 15.90 -1.33
N PHE A 101 3.61 15.38 -0.77
CA PHE A 101 3.26 13.97 -0.88
C PHE A 101 2.96 13.58 -2.34
N TRP A 102 2.37 14.47 -3.11
CA TRP A 102 2.12 14.26 -4.54
C TRP A 102 3.41 14.11 -5.34
N TRP A 103 4.46 14.86 -5.00
CA TRP A 103 5.77 14.68 -5.61
C TRP A 103 6.37 13.31 -5.31
N LEU A 104 6.14 12.79 -4.10
CA LEU A 104 6.54 11.44 -3.72
C LEU A 104 5.78 10.38 -4.53
N LEU A 105 4.49 10.58 -4.78
CA LEU A 105 3.70 9.70 -5.67
C LEU A 105 4.21 9.75 -7.12
N VAL A 106 4.55 10.93 -7.66
CA VAL A 106 5.15 11.04 -9.00
C VAL A 106 6.50 10.34 -9.07
N LEU A 107 7.36 10.54 -8.06
CA LEU A 107 8.67 9.90 -7.96
C LEU A 107 8.54 8.38 -8.03
N SER A 108 7.54 7.78 -7.39
CA SER A 108 7.31 6.34 -7.45
C SER A 108 7.05 5.82 -8.87
N LEU A 109 6.39 6.62 -9.71
CA LEU A 109 6.08 6.23 -11.09
C LEU A 109 7.36 6.10 -11.89
N LEU A 110 8.27 7.06 -11.70
CA LEU A 110 9.60 7.06 -12.30
C LEU A 110 10.40 5.87 -11.77
N LEU A 111 10.46 5.69 -10.44
CA LEU A 111 11.18 4.58 -9.83
C LEU A 111 10.72 3.23 -10.38
N LEU A 112 9.41 3.00 -10.54
CA LEU A 112 8.92 1.74 -11.12
C LEU A 112 9.40 1.52 -12.56
N VAL A 113 9.44 2.58 -13.40
CA VAL A 113 9.95 2.48 -14.78
C VAL A 113 11.42 2.05 -14.83
N TRP A 114 12.21 2.47 -13.85
CA TRP A 114 13.64 2.13 -13.76
C TRP A 114 13.88 0.77 -13.09
N VAL A 115 13.18 0.49 -11.99
CA VAL A 115 13.40 -0.70 -11.15
C VAL A 115 12.86 -1.96 -11.81
N GLU A 116 11.71 -1.91 -12.49
CA GLU A 116 11.13 -3.09 -13.15
C GLU A 116 12.07 -3.75 -14.17
N PRO A 117 12.62 -3.04 -15.18
CA PRO A 117 13.53 -3.65 -16.14
C PRO A 117 14.85 -4.08 -15.51
N LEU A 118 15.34 -3.36 -14.49
CA LEU A 118 16.54 -3.74 -13.77
C LEU A 118 16.36 -5.09 -13.05
N ILE A 119 15.31 -5.22 -12.26
CA ILE A 119 14.97 -6.45 -11.55
C ILE A 119 14.69 -7.59 -12.53
N THR A 120 14.02 -7.30 -13.65
CA THR A 120 13.79 -8.29 -14.71
C THR A 120 15.10 -8.84 -15.24
N ARG A 121 16.07 -7.97 -15.54
CA ARG A 121 17.40 -8.36 -16.06
C ARG A 121 18.16 -9.21 -15.04
N LEU A 122 18.12 -8.83 -13.77
CA LEU A 122 18.79 -9.57 -12.70
C LEU A 122 18.18 -10.97 -12.48
N LEU A 123 16.86 -11.10 -12.60
CA LEU A 123 16.14 -12.37 -12.37
C LEU A 123 16.07 -13.28 -13.60
N ALA A 124 16.22 -12.75 -14.82
CA ALA A 124 16.03 -13.50 -16.06
C ALA A 124 16.95 -14.73 -16.20
N GLY A 125 18.12 -14.70 -15.57
CA GLY A 125 19.06 -15.83 -15.55
C GLY A 125 18.85 -16.82 -14.40
N GLN A 126 18.07 -16.48 -13.38
CA GLN A 126 18.00 -17.25 -12.12
C GLN A 126 16.63 -17.88 -11.85
N VAL A 127 15.57 -17.41 -12.51
CA VAL A 127 14.18 -17.79 -12.22
C VAL A 127 13.51 -18.39 -13.45
N ARG A 128 12.67 -19.42 -13.25
CA ARG A 128 11.86 -19.99 -14.32
C ARG A 128 11.00 -18.90 -14.97
N ARG A 129 10.93 -18.91 -16.31
CA ARG A 129 10.25 -17.87 -17.13
C ARG A 129 8.80 -17.61 -16.72
N GLU A 130 8.10 -18.63 -16.22
CA GLU A 130 6.71 -18.55 -15.75
C GLU A 130 6.53 -17.64 -14.53
N TYR A 131 7.50 -17.61 -13.62
CA TYR A 131 7.42 -16.85 -12.36
C TYR A 131 8.09 -15.49 -12.44
N LEU A 132 8.89 -15.25 -13.47
CA LEU A 132 9.61 -14.01 -13.70
C LEU A 132 8.72 -12.75 -13.62
N PRO A 133 7.54 -12.66 -14.27
CA PRO A 133 6.71 -11.46 -14.18
C PRO A 133 6.11 -11.23 -12.79
N VAL A 134 5.83 -12.29 -12.04
CA VAL A 134 5.30 -12.19 -10.66
C VAL A 134 6.39 -11.77 -9.69
N LEU A 135 7.57 -12.41 -9.75
CA LEU A 135 8.70 -12.05 -8.90
C LEU A 135 9.19 -10.63 -9.18
N THR A 136 9.27 -10.24 -10.46
CA THR A 136 9.70 -8.89 -10.84
C THR A 136 8.81 -7.84 -10.21
N ARG A 137 7.48 -7.96 -10.36
CA ARG A 137 6.50 -7.02 -9.78
C ARG A 137 6.54 -6.99 -8.26
N ARG A 138 6.77 -8.15 -7.62
CA ARG A 138 6.90 -8.22 -6.18
C ARG A 138 8.18 -7.54 -5.69
N CYS A 139 9.33 -7.91 -6.25
CA CYS A 139 10.63 -7.35 -5.87
C CYS A 139 10.70 -5.86 -6.15
N SER A 140 10.22 -5.40 -7.33
CA SER A 140 10.12 -3.98 -7.63
C SER A 140 9.17 -3.29 -6.66
N GLY A 141 8.05 -3.92 -6.33
CA GLY A 141 7.08 -3.36 -5.39
C GLY A 141 7.65 -3.11 -4.01
N TRP A 142 8.35 -4.09 -3.43
CA TRP A 142 9.02 -3.96 -2.14
C TRP A 142 10.17 -2.94 -2.18
N LEU A 143 10.98 -2.97 -3.23
CA LEU A 143 12.13 -2.07 -3.37
C LEU A 143 11.65 -0.62 -3.51
N VAL A 144 10.67 -0.35 -4.37
CA VAL A 144 10.11 1.00 -4.54
C VAL A 144 9.42 1.45 -3.26
N ALA A 145 8.60 0.62 -2.62
CA ALA A 145 7.97 0.99 -1.35
C ALA A 145 9.00 1.29 -0.24
N GLY A 146 10.11 0.55 -0.19
CA GLY A 146 11.21 0.80 0.73
C GLY A 146 11.93 2.13 0.44
N LEU A 147 12.21 2.43 -0.83
CA LEU A 147 12.79 3.71 -1.24
C LEU A 147 11.87 4.89 -0.92
N LEU A 148 10.57 4.76 -1.20
CA LEU A 148 9.58 5.78 -0.86
C LEU A 148 9.49 6.01 0.65
N MET A 149 9.52 4.94 1.45
CA MET A 149 9.53 5.06 2.91
C MET A 149 10.77 5.81 3.41
N LEU A 150 11.94 5.53 2.84
CA LEU A 150 13.18 6.24 3.18
C LEU A 150 13.10 7.74 2.82
N VAL A 151 12.61 8.07 1.62
CA VAL A 151 12.39 9.47 1.22
C VAL A 151 11.37 10.15 2.13
N MET A 152 10.28 9.47 2.47
CA MET A 152 9.25 10.00 3.36
C MET A 152 9.79 10.30 4.75
N LEU A 153 10.65 9.42 5.27
CA LEU A 153 11.36 9.63 6.54
C LEU A 153 12.26 10.87 6.46
N LEU A 154 13.08 11.00 5.42
CA LEU A 154 13.96 12.15 5.24
C LEU A 154 13.18 13.47 5.18
N VAL A 155 12.06 13.50 4.45
CA VAL A 155 11.19 14.68 4.37
C VAL A 155 10.59 14.99 5.74
N ARG A 156 10.10 13.98 6.47
CA ARG A 156 9.53 14.16 7.82
C ARG A 156 10.54 14.66 8.85
N LEU A 157 11.82 14.31 8.69
CA LEU A 157 12.92 14.80 9.53
C LEU A 157 13.29 16.26 9.21
N GLN A 158 13.08 16.71 7.98
CA GLN A 158 13.36 18.10 7.57
C GLN A 158 12.21 19.06 7.83
N MET A 159 10.98 18.56 7.85
CA MET A 159 9.78 19.37 8.12
C MET A 159 9.79 19.87 9.57
N ALA A 160 9.52 21.16 9.76
CA ALA A 160 9.39 21.76 11.08
C ALA A 160 8.25 21.06 11.85
N GLN A 161 8.60 20.42 12.96
CA GLN A 161 7.64 19.75 13.83
C GLN A 161 7.07 20.79 14.81
N PRO A 162 5.75 20.77 15.07
CA PRO A 162 5.16 21.66 16.07
C PRO A 162 5.67 21.29 17.46
N TRP A 163 5.98 22.29 18.28
CA TRP A 163 6.47 22.07 19.65
C TRP A 163 5.33 21.57 20.55
N LEU A 164 5.36 20.27 20.87
CA LEU A 164 4.35 19.56 21.69
C LEU A 164 4.93 19.05 23.02
N ILE A 165 6.15 19.45 23.34
CA ILE A 165 6.82 19.12 24.60
C ILE A 165 6.07 19.86 25.72
N ASP A 166 5.90 19.19 26.87
CA ASP A 166 5.22 19.68 28.09
C ASP A 166 3.70 19.89 27.98
N LEU A 167 3.08 19.64 26.82
CA LEU A 167 1.63 19.65 26.68
C LEU A 167 1.01 18.31 27.08
N SER A 168 -0.18 18.34 27.68
CA SER A 168 -0.97 17.12 27.82
C SER A 168 -1.49 16.63 26.45
N TRP A 169 -1.72 15.33 26.29
CA TRP A 169 -2.26 14.77 25.04
C TRP A 169 -3.57 15.46 24.61
N ARG A 170 -4.42 15.81 25.57
CA ARG A 170 -5.68 16.51 25.32
C ARG A 170 -5.44 17.93 24.80
N GLU A 171 -4.49 18.66 25.39
CA GLU A 171 -4.12 20.00 24.92
C GLU A 171 -3.51 19.95 23.52
N ALA A 172 -2.63 18.99 23.23
CA ALA A 172 -2.05 18.80 21.91
C ALA A 172 -3.12 18.57 20.83
N LEU A 173 -4.11 17.73 21.12
CA LEU A 173 -5.25 17.51 20.23
C LEU A 173 -6.09 18.77 20.03
N LEU A 174 -6.45 19.47 21.11
CA LEU A 174 -7.26 20.69 21.00
C LEU A 174 -6.54 21.81 20.24
N LEU A 175 -5.21 21.89 20.37
CA LEU A 175 -4.39 22.89 19.71
C LEU A 175 -4.24 22.65 18.20
N GLN A 176 -4.14 21.40 17.77
CA GLN A 176 -3.78 21.07 16.38
C GLN A 176 -4.93 20.55 15.51
N LEU A 177 -6.06 20.15 16.09
CA LEU A 177 -7.19 19.62 15.31
C LEU A 177 -7.87 20.75 14.51
N ARG A 178 -7.68 20.74 13.18
CA ARG A 178 -8.16 21.81 12.29
C ARG A 178 -9.66 21.75 11.98
N MET A 179 -10.24 20.55 11.99
CA MET A 179 -11.63 20.30 11.58
C MET A 179 -12.54 20.15 12.80
N GLN A 180 -13.10 21.24 13.33
CA GLN A 180 -14.12 21.18 14.39
C GLN A 180 -15.53 21.39 13.80
N GLY A 181 -16.52 20.59 14.21
CA GLY A 181 -17.94 20.85 13.93
C GLY A 181 -18.54 20.35 12.60
N GLU A 182 -17.75 20.02 11.58
CA GLU A 182 -18.28 19.41 10.34
C GLU A 182 -18.94 18.03 10.56
N PRO A 183 -20.18 17.80 10.06
CA PRO A 183 -20.85 16.51 10.10
C PRO A 183 -20.47 15.60 8.93
N GLY A 184 -20.55 14.27 9.13
CA GLY A 184 -20.41 13.27 8.06
C GLY A 184 -19.26 12.28 8.24
N VAL A 185 -19.33 11.16 7.52
CA VAL A 185 -18.35 10.05 7.62
C VAL A 185 -16.95 10.49 7.17
N LEU A 186 -16.86 11.28 6.09
CA LEU A 186 -15.58 11.78 5.58
C LEU A 186 -14.88 12.69 6.60
N ALA A 187 -15.61 13.64 7.18
CA ALA A 187 -15.09 14.51 8.22
C ALA A 187 -14.61 13.71 9.45
N LEU A 188 -15.35 12.66 9.84
CA LEU A 188 -14.94 11.76 10.91
C LEU A 188 -13.65 11.01 10.59
N LEU A 189 -13.50 10.47 9.37
CA LEU A 189 -12.28 9.77 8.94
C LEU A 189 -11.07 10.71 8.92
N ILE A 190 -11.24 11.93 8.40
CA ILE A 190 -10.18 12.95 8.39
C ILE A 190 -9.77 13.31 9.82
N ARG A 191 -10.72 13.52 10.73
CA ARG A 191 -10.44 13.79 12.15
C ARG A 191 -9.69 12.65 12.82
N LEU A 192 -10.08 11.41 12.56
CA LEU A 192 -9.39 10.23 13.10
C LEU A 192 -7.95 10.14 12.60
N SER A 193 -7.71 10.46 11.33
CA SER A 193 -6.36 10.51 10.78
C SER A 193 -5.53 11.63 11.40
N GLN A 194 -6.10 12.83 11.51
CA GLN A 194 -5.43 13.98 12.14
C GLN A 194 -5.13 13.72 13.61
N SER A 195 -6.08 13.15 14.37
CA SER A 195 -5.86 12.83 15.78
C SER A 195 -4.80 11.76 15.97
N LEU A 196 -4.74 10.77 15.07
CA LEU A 196 -3.67 9.77 15.05
C LEU A 196 -2.32 10.43 14.77
N ASP A 197 -2.23 11.31 13.76
CA ASP A 197 -1.00 12.04 13.43
C ASP A 197 -0.55 13.00 14.55
N ILE A 198 -1.47 13.64 15.27
CA ILE A 198 -1.16 14.50 16.43
C ILE A 198 -0.71 13.67 17.61
N THR A 199 -1.47 12.61 17.94
CA THR A 199 -1.10 11.65 19.00
C THR A 199 0.29 11.10 18.73
N TRP A 200 0.61 10.88 17.45
CA TRP A 200 1.90 10.43 17.01
C TRP A 200 3.04 11.38 17.33
N GLN A 201 2.89 12.63 16.90
CA GLN A 201 3.90 13.67 17.12
C GLN A 201 4.11 13.93 18.61
N TRP A 202 3.01 13.95 19.37
CA TRP A 202 3.04 14.06 20.82
C TRP A 202 3.81 12.91 21.47
N LEU A 203 3.52 11.66 21.05
CA LEU A 203 4.19 10.48 21.59
C LEU A 203 5.69 10.50 21.26
N LEU A 204 6.08 10.83 20.02
CA LEU A 204 7.50 10.93 19.65
C LEU A 204 8.23 11.97 20.49
N GLN A 205 7.66 13.17 20.67
CA GLN A 205 8.35 14.26 21.40
C GLN A 205 8.44 13.98 22.90
N ASN A 206 7.35 13.48 23.51
CA ASN A 206 7.29 13.26 24.95
C ASN A 206 7.88 11.91 25.37
N ALA A 207 7.84 10.88 24.52
CA ALA A 207 8.50 9.61 24.79
C ALA A 207 9.99 9.64 24.42
N LEU A 208 10.47 10.41 23.45
CA LEU A 208 11.91 10.47 23.16
C LEU A 208 12.67 11.50 24.00
N GLY A 209 11.97 12.48 24.58
CA GLY A 209 12.57 13.54 25.40
C GLY A 209 13.10 13.09 26.77
N SER A 210 12.46 12.11 27.42
CA SER A 210 12.86 11.61 28.73
C SER A 210 13.75 10.36 28.61
N ARG A 211 15.05 10.58 28.34
CA ARG A 211 16.09 9.56 28.09
C ARG A 211 16.20 8.43 29.14
N ALA A 212 15.57 8.58 30.31
CA ALA A 212 15.68 7.65 31.45
C ALA A 212 14.57 6.59 31.53
N ASP A 213 13.34 6.85 31.05
CA ASP A 213 12.17 6.00 31.40
C ASP A 213 11.33 5.47 30.22
N SER A 214 11.67 5.83 28.98
CA SER A 214 10.73 5.72 27.85
C SER A 214 11.06 4.68 26.79
N GLY A 215 12.00 3.77 27.05
CA GLY A 215 12.58 2.87 26.04
C GLY A 215 11.55 2.11 25.18
N TRP A 216 10.61 1.39 25.80
CA TRP A 216 9.61 0.60 25.06
C TRP A 216 8.56 1.45 24.34
N LEU A 217 8.15 2.57 24.95
CA LEU A 217 7.20 3.49 24.33
C LEU A 217 7.81 4.16 23.09
N ALA A 218 9.10 4.51 23.14
CA ALA A 218 9.84 5.01 22.00
C ALA A 218 9.95 3.98 20.86
N VAL A 219 10.19 2.70 21.18
CA VAL A 219 10.25 1.63 20.16
C VAL A 219 8.89 1.40 19.52
N LEU A 220 7.82 1.33 20.33
CA LEU A 220 6.44 1.23 19.83
C LEU A 220 6.07 2.46 19.00
N ALA A 221 6.57 3.63 19.39
CA ALA A 221 6.48 4.82 18.60
C ALA A 221 7.19 4.56 17.23
N TRP A 222 8.50 4.51 17.16
CA TRP A 222 9.17 4.33 15.86
C TRP A 222 8.62 3.20 14.97
N SER A 223 8.28 2.04 15.57
CA SER A 223 7.64 0.93 14.86
C SER A 223 6.30 1.27 14.23
N THR A 224 5.41 1.99 14.92
CA THR A 224 4.08 2.32 14.35
C THR A 224 4.19 3.40 13.27
N LEU A 225 5.10 4.37 13.40
CA LEU A 225 5.37 5.35 12.32
C LEU A 225 5.86 4.63 11.07
N PHE A 226 6.88 3.79 11.21
CA PHE A 226 7.43 3.06 10.08
C PHE A 226 6.40 2.10 9.49
N GLY A 227 5.62 1.44 10.34
CA GLY A 227 4.53 0.56 9.93
C GLY A 227 3.46 1.29 9.10
N LEU A 228 3.01 2.46 9.55
CA LEU A 228 2.00 3.26 8.87
C LEU A 228 2.51 3.80 7.53
N GLN A 229 3.72 4.35 7.51
CA GLN A 229 4.35 4.88 6.29
C GLN A 229 4.63 3.76 5.28
N ALA A 230 5.13 2.62 5.75
CA ALA A 230 5.35 1.45 4.91
C ALA A 230 4.02 0.91 4.35
N ALA A 231 2.98 0.82 5.18
CA ALA A 231 1.65 0.40 4.75
C ALA A 231 1.09 1.30 3.65
N LEU A 232 1.25 2.62 3.79
CA LEU A 232 0.83 3.60 2.79
C LEU A 232 1.64 3.50 1.49
N CYS A 233 2.98 3.41 1.57
CA CYS A 233 3.83 3.21 0.39
C CYS A 233 3.49 1.90 -0.32
N LEU A 234 3.26 0.83 0.42
CA LEU A 234 2.84 -0.46 -0.12
C LEU A 234 1.46 -0.40 -0.75
N ALA A 235 0.48 0.27 -0.13
CA ALA A 235 -0.86 0.42 -0.68
C ALA A 235 -0.83 1.12 -2.04
N TRP A 236 -0.06 2.20 -2.15
CA TRP A 236 0.13 2.93 -3.40
C TRP A 236 0.77 2.07 -4.49
N VAL A 237 1.87 1.39 -4.18
CA VAL A 237 2.58 0.53 -5.14
C VAL A 237 1.73 -0.69 -5.55
N GLN A 238 0.95 -1.25 -4.62
CA GLN A 238 -0.01 -2.33 -4.90
C GLN A 238 -1.14 -1.85 -5.81
N LEU A 239 -1.66 -0.63 -5.60
CA LEU A 239 -2.65 -0.05 -6.49
C LEU A 239 -2.11 0.11 -7.92
N LEU A 240 -0.89 0.61 -8.08
CA LEU A 240 -0.26 0.78 -9.40
C LEU A 240 0.01 -0.55 -10.11
N THR A 241 0.36 -1.59 -9.36
CA THR A 241 0.63 -2.93 -9.92
C THR A 241 -0.66 -3.71 -10.20
N GLY A 242 -1.74 -3.46 -9.45
CA GLY A 242 -3.04 -4.12 -9.64
C GLY A 242 -3.68 -3.82 -10.99
N LEU A 243 -3.50 -2.59 -11.47
CA LEU A 243 -4.05 -2.20 -12.75
C LEU A 243 -3.32 -2.84 -13.93
N GLN A 244 -2.02 -3.14 -13.78
CA GLN A 244 -1.30 -3.93 -14.77
C GLN A 244 -1.86 -5.35 -14.88
N LEU A 245 -2.29 -5.94 -13.75
CA LEU A 245 -2.86 -7.28 -13.74
C LEU A 245 -4.22 -7.33 -14.44
N LEU A 246 -5.05 -6.29 -14.29
CA LEU A 246 -6.32 -6.20 -15.01
C LEU A 246 -6.13 -6.13 -16.52
N MET A 247 -5.08 -5.46 -16.99
CA MET A 247 -4.78 -5.31 -18.42
C MET A 247 -4.02 -6.50 -19.00
N ALA A 248 -3.21 -7.18 -18.18
CA ALA A 248 -2.64 -8.48 -18.49
C ALA A 248 -3.74 -9.54 -18.42
N THR A 249 -4.63 -9.55 -19.42
CA THR A 249 -5.71 -10.54 -19.58
C THR A 249 -5.18 -11.96 -19.32
N PRO A 250 -5.93 -12.81 -18.59
CA PRO A 250 -5.48 -14.15 -18.22
C PRO A 250 -5.58 -15.10 -19.42
N LYS A 251 -4.71 -14.96 -20.42
CA LYS A 251 -4.73 -15.84 -21.61
C LYS A 251 -3.79 -17.05 -21.51
N LYS A 252 -2.91 -17.16 -20.49
CA LYS A 252 -1.86 -18.20 -20.47
C LYS A 252 -1.39 -18.65 -19.07
N ILE A 253 -2.29 -18.96 -18.14
CA ILE A 253 -1.90 -19.74 -16.94
C ILE A 253 -2.57 -21.12 -16.91
N GLY A 254 -3.73 -21.30 -17.56
CA GLY A 254 -4.33 -22.63 -17.76
C GLY A 254 -3.71 -23.43 -18.91
N ARG A 255 -3.43 -22.80 -20.06
CA ARG A 255 -2.96 -23.51 -21.27
C ARG A 255 -1.49 -23.94 -21.28
N SER A 256 -0.63 -23.38 -20.42
CA SER A 256 0.77 -23.84 -20.37
C SER A 256 0.93 -25.14 -19.59
N LEU A 257 -0.01 -25.46 -18.70
CA LEU A 257 -0.05 -26.74 -17.99
C LEU A 257 -0.56 -27.86 -18.90
N ASP A 258 -1.52 -27.58 -19.78
CA ASP A 258 -2.00 -28.56 -20.77
C ASP A 258 -0.93 -28.94 -21.81
N HIS A 259 -0.11 -27.97 -22.26
CA HIS A 259 0.96 -28.27 -23.22
C HIS A 259 2.20 -28.92 -22.57
N ALA A 260 2.52 -28.59 -21.31
CA ALA A 260 3.61 -29.26 -20.59
C ALA A 260 3.30 -30.72 -20.22
N GLN A 261 2.01 -31.12 -20.24
CA GLN A 261 1.59 -32.52 -20.10
C GLN A 261 1.46 -33.27 -21.45
N GLN A 262 1.58 -32.59 -22.59
CA GLN A 262 1.59 -33.24 -23.91
C GLN A 262 3.00 -33.53 -24.44
N ASP A 263 4.03 -32.89 -23.88
CA ASP A 263 5.43 -33.06 -24.30
C ASP A 263 6.25 -33.94 -23.33
N ASN A 264 5.60 -34.66 -22.41
CA ASN A 264 6.23 -35.56 -21.43
C ASN A 264 5.46 -36.88 -21.35
#